data_AF-A0A9X2Y9A8-F1
#
_entry.id   AF-A0A9X2Y9A8-F1
#
_cell.length_a   1.000
_cell.length_b   1.000
_cell.length_c   1.000
_cell.angle_alpha   90.00
_cell.angle_beta   90.00
_cell.angle_gamma   90.00
#
_symmetry.space_group_name_H-M   'P 1'
#
loop_
_entity.id
_entity.type
_entity.pdbx_description
1 polymer ?
#
loop_
_entity_poly.entity_id
_entity_poly.type
_entity_poly.pdbx_seq_one_letter_code
_entity_poly.pdbx_strand_id
1 'polypeptide(L)'
;MSGTIHYNYGANYDQLDAIKATLNDANALREDVNSVFTALADVYEGEAAAALQSAQIQVTQQLDSTILEIQATQQGAVDRQAMTAEHDHSLAGGF
;
A
#
# COMPACT_ATOMS: atom_id res chain seq x y z
N MET A 1 20.54 28.33 -18.22
CA MET A 1 19.50 28.25 -17.17
C MET A 1 19.74 26.96 -16.40
N SER A 2 20.44 27.04 -15.26
CA SER A 2 20.58 25.88 -14.37
C SER A 2 19.28 25.76 -13.59
N GLY A 3 18.39 24.89 -14.07
CA GLY A 3 17.20 24.52 -13.33
C GLY A 3 17.62 23.62 -12.18
N THR A 4 17.94 24.19 -11.03
CA THR A 4 18.19 23.42 -9.81
C THR A 4 16.94 22.61 -9.51
N ILE A 5 16.97 21.31 -9.81
CA ILE A 5 15.93 20.37 -9.41
C ILE A 5 16.02 20.31 -7.88
N HIS A 6 15.08 20.96 -7.19
CA HIS A 6 15.02 20.95 -5.74
C HIS A 6 14.28 19.69 -5.29
N TYR A 7 15.02 18.64 -4.96
CA TYR A 7 14.42 17.39 -4.49
C TYR A 7 14.11 17.49 -3.00
N ASN A 8 12.84 17.36 -2.63
CA ASN A 8 12.40 17.45 -1.24
C ASN A 8 12.43 16.06 -0.57
N TYR A 9 13.60 15.69 -0.07
CA TYR A 9 13.81 14.40 0.61
C TYR A 9 12.94 14.23 1.87
N GLY A 10 12.69 15.30 2.62
CA GLY A 10 11.89 15.26 3.85
C GLY A 10 10.42 14.92 3.58
N ALA A 11 9.80 15.61 2.62
CA ALA A 11 8.41 15.33 2.24
C ALA A 11 8.22 13.91 1.67
N ASN A 12 9.23 13.38 0.97
CA ASN A 12 9.19 12.00 0.48
C ASN A 12 9.32 10.97 1.61
N TYR A 13 10.16 11.22 2.62
CA TYR A 13 10.28 10.35 3.79
C TYR A 13 8.97 10.30 4.61
N ASP A 14 8.37 11.46 4.88
CA ASP A 14 7.10 11.54 5.60
C ASP A 14 5.98 10.78 4.86
N GLN A 15 5.95 10.88 3.53
CA GLN A 15 5.02 10.13 2.69
C GLN A 15 5.29 8.62 2.71
N LEU A 16 6.55 8.19 2.68
CA LEU A 16 6.90 6.76 2.75
C LEU A 16 6.49 6.14 4.09
N ASP A 17 6.65 6.86 5.20
CA ASP A 17 6.21 6.38 6.51
C ASP A 17 4.68 6.39 6.65
N ALA A 18 3.99 7.39 6.10
CA ALA A 18 2.54 7.38 6.01
C ALA A 18 2.01 6.20 5.15
N ILE A 19 2.68 5.88 4.05
CA ILE A 19 2.35 4.72 3.21
C ILE A 19 2.54 3.42 4.00
N LYS A 20 3.64 3.25 4.76
CA LYS A 20 3.84 2.07 5.63
C LYS A 20 2.74 1.94 6.68
N ALA A 21 2.37 3.04 7.34
CA ALA A 21 1.29 3.05 8.31
C ALA A 21 -0.03 2.60 7.66
N THR A 22 -0.35 3.16 6.50
CA THR A 22 -1.55 2.80 5.71
C THR A 22 -1.55 1.32 5.32
N LEU A 23 -0.38 0.76 4.99
CA LEU A 23 -0.21 -0.64 4.62
C LEU A 23 -0.44 -1.57 5.82
N ASN A 24 0.02 -1.18 7.01
CA ASN A 24 -0.28 -1.90 8.25
C ASN A 24 -1.77 -1.85 8.58
N ASP A 25 -2.39 -0.67 8.48
CA ASP A 25 -3.82 -0.48 8.72
C ASP A 25 -4.67 -1.29 7.74
N ALA A 26 -4.27 -1.35 6.46
CA ALA A 26 -4.95 -2.15 5.44
C ALA A 26 -4.85 -3.66 5.73
N ASN A 27 -3.70 -4.15 6.21
CA ASN A 27 -3.56 -5.55 6.64
C ASN A 27 -4.42 -5.85 7.86
N ALA A 28 -4.47 -4.95 8.85
CA ALA A 28 -5.33 -5.10 10.03
C ALA A 28 -6.81 -5.13 9.63
N LEU A 29 -7.24 -4.24 8.74
CA LEU A 29 -8.60 -4.23 8.21
C LEU A 29 -8.96 -5.55 7.52
N ARG A 30 -8.01 -6.13 6.76
CA ARG A 30 -8.21 -7.44 6.11
C ARG A 30 -8.41 -8.56 7.13
N GLU A 31 -7.67 -8.56 8.23
CA GLU A 31 -7.83 -9.52 9.32
C GLU A 31 -9.19 -9.35 10.02
N ASP A 32 -9.58 -8.12 10.32
CA ASP A 32 -10.88 -7.81 10.93
C ASP A 32 -12.05 -8.25 10.05
N VAL A 33 -11.98 -7.97 8.75
CA VAL A 33 -12.99 -8.40 7.78
C VAL A 33 -13.10 -9.92 7.76
N ASN A 34 -11.98 -10.65 7.71
CA ASN A 34 -12.00 -12.11 7.76
C ASN A 34 -12.59 -12.63 9.07
N SER A 35 -12.30 -11.99 10.20
CA SER A 35 -12.87 -12.33 11.49
C SER A 35 -14.40 -12.17 11.50
N VAL A 36 -14.91 -11.05 10.98
CA VAL A 36 -16.35 -10.78 10.86
C VAL A 36 -17.03 -11.82 9.97
N PHE A 37 -16.49 -12.10 8.78
CA PHE A 37 -17.09 -13.10 7.90
C PHE A 37 -17.07 -14.51 8.51
N THR A 38 -16.02 -14.86 9.24
CA THR A 38 -15.95 -16.13 9.98
C THR A 38 -17.04 -16.20 11.06
N ALA A 39 -17.22 -15.15 11.85
CA ALA A 39 -18.27 -15.10 12.87
C ALA A 39 -19.69 -15.15 12.28
N LEU A 40 -19.89 -14.56 11.10
CA LEU A 40 -21.18 -14.60 10.40
C LEU A 40 -21.44 -15.95 9.75
N ALA A 41 -20.40 -16.69 9.34
CA ALA A 41 -20.55 -18.01 8.72
C ALA A 41 -21.24 -19.04 9.63
N ASP A 42 -21.11 -18.89 10.95
CA ASP A 42 -21.77 -19.77 11.93
C ASP A 42 -23.28 -19.49 12.08
N VAL A 43 -23.76 -18.33 11.61
CA VAL A 43 -25.15 -17.88 11.79
C VAL A 43 -25.99 -18.06 10.52
N TYR A 44 -25.36 -17.96 9.36
CA TYR A 44 -26.04 -18.08 8.07
C TYR A 44 -25.95 -19.50 7.53
N GLU A 45 -27.09 -20.10 7.20
CA GLU A 45 -27.19 -21.41 6.54
C GLU A 45 -27.82 -21.28 5.15
N GLY A 46 -27.66 -22.32 4.33
CA GLY A 46 -28.30 -22.42 3.01
C GLY A 46 -27.85 -21.35 2.02
N GLU A 47 -28.80 -20.75 1.28
CA GLU A 47 -28.53 -19.76 0.22
C GLU A 47 -27.86 -18.48 0.77
N ALA A 48 -28.17 -18.08 2.00
CA ALA A 48 -27.55 -16.93 2.65
C ALA A 48 -26.07 -17.17 2.95
N ALA A 49 -25.68 -18.40 3.30
CA ALA A 49 -24.28 -18.77 3.51
C ALA A 49 -23.47 -18.66 2.20
N ALA A 50 -24.04 -19.11 1.08
CA ALA A 50 -23.41 -19.00 -0.23
C ALA A 50 -23.24 -17.53 -0.66
N ALA A 51 -24.25 -16.69 -0.42
CA ALA A 51 -24.17 -15.25 -0.68
C ALA A 51 -23.11 -14.57 0.21
N LEU A 52 -23.05 -14.91 1.50
CA LEU A 52 -22.03 -14.41 2.42
C LEU A 52 -20.62 -14.79 1.97
N GLN A 53 -20.42 -16.04 1.56
CA GLN A 53 -19.13 -16.51 1.06
C GLN A 53 -18.72 -15.81 -0.24
N SER A 54 -19.67 -15.56 -1.15
CA SER A 54 -19.42 -14.76 -2.35
C SER A 54 -19.03 -13.32 -2.03
N ALA A 55 -19.72 -12.69 -1.08
CA ALA A 55 -19.39 -11.36 -0.60
C ALA A 55 -18.01 -11.30 0.06
N GLN A 56 -17.65 -12.31 0.88
CA GLN A 56 -16.32 -12.41 1.47
C GLN A 56 -15.23 -12.43 0.40
N ILE A 57 -15.40 -13.26 -0.64
CA ILE A 57 -14.44 -13.35 -1.74
C ILE A 57 -14.27 -11.99 -2.44
N GLN A 58 -15.37 -11.31 -2.75
CA GLN A 58 -15.31 -10.00 -3.41
C GLN A 58 -14.59 -8.94 -2.55
N VAL A 59 -14.93 -8.88 -1.25
CA VAL A 59 -14.31 -7.91 -0.33
C VAL A 59 -12.82 -8.20 -0.18
N THR A 60 -12.44 -9.45 0.00
CA THR A 60 -11.02 -9.84 0.13
C THR A 60 -10.24 -9.53 -1.16
N GLN A 61 -10.80 -9.81 -2.34
CA GLN A 61 -10.17 -9.46 -3.62
C GLN A 61 -9.96 -7.96 -3.78
N GLN A 62 -10.96 -7.15 -3.39
CA GLN A 62 -10.86 -5.70 -3.46
C GLN A 62 -9.78 -5.17 -2.52
N LEU A 63 -9.72 -5.70 -1.28
CA LEU A 63 -8.69 -5.33 -0.31
C LEU A 63 -7.29 -5.73 -0.79
N ASP A 64 -7.11 -6.93 -1.33
CA ASP A 64 -5.83 -7.38 -1.86
C ASP A 64 -5.37 -6.49 -3.04
N SER A 65 -6.29 -6.10 -3.94
CA SER A 65 -5.98 -5.16 -5.03
C SER A 65 -5.48 -3.81 -4.49
N THR A 66 -6.17 -3.25 -3.50
CA THR A 66 -5.77 -1.99 -2.88
C THR A 66 -4.43 -2.10 -2.17
N ILE A 67 -4.16 -3.21 -1.46
CA ILE A 67 -2.85 -3.44 -0.82
C ILE A 67 -1.74 -3.50 -1.88
N LEU A 68 -1.96 -4.20 -3.00
CA LEU A 68 -0.99 -4.27 -4.09
C LEU A 68 -0.71 -2.90 -4.72
N GLU A 69 -1.73 -2.06 -4.89
CA GLU A 69 -1.57 -0.68 -5.39
C GLU A 69 -0.75 0.19 -4.43
N ILE A 70 -0.98 0.06 -3.12
CA ILE A 70 -0.22 0.76 -2.09
C ILE A 70 1.24 0.30 -2.11
N GLN A 71 1.49 -1.02 -2.21
CA GLN A 71 2.84 -1.58 -2.32
C GLN A 71 3.57 -1.09 -3.58
N ALA A 72 2.89 -1.07 -4.74
CA ALA A 72 3.45 -0.56 -5.98
C ALA A 72 3.81 0.93 -5.87
N THR A 73 2.97 1.72 -5.19
CA THR A 73 3.22 3.14 -4.94
C THR A 73 4.43 3.33 -4.02
N GLN A 74 4.56 2.50 -2.98
CA GLN A 74 5.72 2.50 -2.09
C GLN A 74 7.01 2.20 -2.86
N GLN A 75 7.02 1.12 -3.65
CA GLN A 75 8.21 0.72 -4.41
C GLN A 75 8.63 1.83 -5.39
N GLY A 76 7.68 2.40 -6.13
CA GLY A 76 7.96 3.50 -7.05
C GLY A 76 8.44 4.79 -6.35
N ALA A 77 8.10 5.00 -5.08
CA ALA A 77 8.64 6.10 -4.28
C ALA A 77 10.09 5.81 -3.82
N VAL A 78 10.37 4.58 -3.38
CA VAL A 78 11.73 4.14 -3.00
C VAL A 78 12.69 4.20 -4.20
N ASP A 79 12.28 3.69 -5.36
CA ASP A 79 13.10 3.66 -6.57
C ASP A 79 13.46 5.09 -7.04
N ARG A 80 12.48 6.00 -6.99
CA ARG A 80 12.70 7.42 -7.31
C ARG A 80 13.70 8.08 -6.36
N GLN A 81 13.67 7.74 -5.08
CA GLN A 81 14.62 8.24 -4.10
C GLN A 81 16.03 7.70 -4.36
N ALA A 82 16.17 6.40 -4.64
CA ALA A 82 17.45 5.77 -4.95
C ALA A 82 18.10 6.37 -6.19
N MET A 83 17.36 6.49 -7.29
CA MET A 83 17.86 7.11 -8.54
C MET A 83 18.30 8.56 -8.32
N THR A 84 17.58 9.31 -7.48
CA THR A 84 17.92 10.72 -7.23
C THR A 84 19.18 10.84 -6.39
N ALA A 85 19.33 10.02 -5.35
CA ALA A 85 20.55 10.00 -4.53
C ALA A 85 21.78 9.62 -5.37
N GLU A 86 21.64 8.64 -6.27
CA GLU A 86 22.70 8.24 -7.18
C GLU A 86 23.06 9.35 -8.18
N HIS A 87 22.06 10.02 -8.74
CA HIS A 87 22.25 11.15 -9.64
C HIS A 87 22.93 12.34 -8.94
N ASP A 88 22.52 12.67 -7.72
CA ASP A 88 23.13 13.74 -6.91
C ASP A 88 24.60 13.41 -6.58
N HIS A 89 24.90 12.17 -6.20
CA HIS A 89 26.27 11.72 -5.97
C HIS A 89 27.14 11.80 -7.24
N SER A 90 26.57 11.47 -8.41
CA SER A 90 27.28 11.58 -9.70
C SER A 90 27.56 13.04 -10.10
N LEU A 91 26.64 13.96 -9.79
CA LEU A 91 26.81 15.39 -10.05
C LEU A 91 27.78 16.05 -9.05
N ALA A 92 27.75 15.64 -7.78
CA ALA A 92 28.61 16.16 -6.73
C ALA A 92 30.08 15.69 -6.84
N GLY A 93 30.32 14.48 -7.38
CA GLY A 93 31.67 13.96 -7.66
C GLY A 93 32.30 14.48 -8.95
N GLY A 94 31.62 15.36 -9.70
CA GLY A 94 32.04 15.90 -10.98
C GLY A 94 32.85 17.20 -10.93
N PHE A 95 33.49 17.53 -9.80
CA PHE A 95 34.38 18.71 -9.64
C PHE A 95 35.82 18.30 -9.35
#